data_AF-A0A7Y2G1D4-F1
#
_entry.id   AF-A0A7Y2G1D4-F1
#
_cell.length_a   1.000
_cell.length_b   1.000
_cell.length_c   1.000
_cell.angle_alpha   90.00
_cell.angle_beta   90.00
_cell.angle_gamma   90.00
#
_symmetry.space_group_name_H-M   'P 1'
#
loop_
_entity.id
_entity.type
_entity.pdbx_description
1 polymer ?
#
loop_
_entity_poly.entity_id
_entity_poly.type
_entity_poly.pdbx_seq_one_letter_code
_entity_poly.pdbx_strand_id
1 'polypeptide(L)' 'MTQVSEIRNAAIELGTADRAELAVFLLGSLEGAHHWVDDEEVMKRREELDSGAVEGISREEFNRQCGRENG' A
#
# COMPACT_ATOMS: atom_id res chain seq x y z
N MET A 1 23.25 -4.45 -16.65
CA MET A 1 22.69 -3.95 -15.38
C MET A 1 21.95 -2.67 -15.73
N THR A 2 20.63 -2.66 -15.66
CA THR A 2 19.82 -1.45 -16.00
C THR A 2 19.88 -0.48 -14.83
N GLN A 3 20.01 0.82 -15.11
CA GLN A 3 20.06 1.82 -14.04
C GLN A 3 18.66 2.14 -13.52
N VAL A 4 18.53 2.42 -12.22
CA VAL A 4 17.25 2.81 -11.60
C VAL A 4 16.63 4.03 -12.29
N SER A 5 17.46 4.98 -12.75
CA SER A 5 17.04 6.15 -13.51
C SER A 5 16.37 5.79 -14.84
N GLU A 6 16.86 4.77 -15.55
CA GLU A 6 16.30 4.30 -16.81
C GLU A 6 14.94 3.63 -16.60
N ILE A 7 14.82 2.80 -15.56
CA ILE A 7 13.55 2.15 -15.17
C ILE A 7 12.51 3.22 -14.77
N ARG A 8 12.93 4.23 -14.00
CA ARG A 8 12.05 5.34 -13.60
C ARG A 8 11.51 6.11 -14.80
N ASN A 9 12.38 6.47 -15.73
CA ASN A 9 11.98 7.23 -16.92
C ASN A 9 11.01 6.41 -17.78
N ALA A 10 11.28 5.13 -17.99
CA ALA A 10 10.38 4.23 -18.72
C ALA A 10 9.02 4.07 -18.00
N ALA A 11 9.02 3.96 -16.67
CA ALA A 11 7.80 3.84 -15.89
C ALA A 11 6.93 5.09 -15.93
N ILE A 12 7.50 6.29 -16.09
CA ILE A 12 6.73 7.54 -16.18
C ILE A 12 5.90 7.59 -17.47
N GLU A 13 6.40 7.04 -18.57
CA GLU A 13 5.71 6.98 -19.86
C GLU A 13 4.53 5.99 -19.87
N LEU A 14 4.44 5.12 -18.87
CA LEU A 14 3.33 4.16 -18.74
C LEU A 14 2.04 4.83 -18.28
N GLY A 15 0.92 4.27 -18.72
CA GLY A 15 -0.41 4.61 -18.20
C GLY A 15 -0.57 4.25 -16.72
N THR A 16 -1.55 4.85 -16.05
CA THR A 16 -1.77 4.64 -14.61
C THR A 16 -1.99 3.18 -14.24
N ALA A 17 -2.72 2.41 -15.05
CA ALA A 17 -2.97 0.99 -14.80
C ALA A 17 -1.66 0.16 -14.84
N ASP A 18 -0.86 0.34 -15.89
CA ASP A 18 0.41 -0.38 -16.07
C ASP A 18 1.44 0.01 -14.99
N ARG A 19 1.45 1.28 -14.56
CA ARG A 19 2.27 1.72 -13.42
C ARG A 19 1.87 1.04 -12.12
N ALA A 20 0.57 0.84 -11.89
CA ALA A 20 0.08 0.14 -10.70
C ALA A 20 0.48 -1.34 -10.73
N GLU A 21 0.34 -2.01 -11.88
CA GLU A 21 0.80 -3.39 -12.07
C GLU A 21 2.31 -3.54 -11.83
N LEU A 22 3.11 -2.63 -12.41
CA LEU A 22 4.55 -2.60 -12.20
C LEU A 22 4.92 -2.39 -10.73
N ALA A 23 4.22 -1.51 -10.01
CA ALA A 23 4.44 -1.29 -8.58
C ALA A 23 4.16 -2.55 -7.76
N VAL A 24 3.07 -3.26 -8.05
CA VAL A 24 2.74 -4.55 -7.39
C VAL A 24 3.83 -5.58 -7.63
N PHE A 25 4.28 -5.73 -8.88
CA PHE A 25 5.38 -6.64 -9.23
C PHE A 25 6.66 -6.29 -8.46
N LEU A 26 7.07 -5.03 -8.48
CA LEU A 26 8.28 -4.58 -7.80
C LEU A 26 8.20 -4.83 -6.30
N LEU A 27 7.10 -4.46 -5.65
CA LEU A 27 6.89 -4.70 -4.22
C LEU A 27 6.88 -6.19 -3.87
N GLY A 28 6.22 -7.02 -4.67
CA GLY A 28 6.18 -8.48 -4.47
C GLY A 28 7.52 -9.18 -4.72
N SER A 29 8.40 -8.57 -5.54
CA SER A 29 9.72 -9.12 -5.86
C SER A 29 10.79 -8.87 -4.78
N LEU A 30 10.51 -8.01 -3.79
CA LEU A 30 11.41 -7.74 -2.69
C LEU A 30 11.32 -8.86 -1.65
N GLU A 31 12.10 -9.93 -1.83
CA GLU A 31 12.26 -10.98 -0.81
C GLU A 31 12.69 -10.36 0.54
N GLY A 32 11.94 -10.66 1.61
CA GLY A 32 12.21 -10.15 2.96
C GLY A 32 11.57 -8.79 3.28
N ALA A 33 10.99 -8.08 2.30
CA ALA A 33 10.13 -6.92 2.56
C ALA A 33 8.72 -7.38 2.91
N HIS A 34 8.62 -8.17 3.98
CA HIS A 34 7.34 -8.50 4.57
C HIS A 34 6.73 -7.20 5.10
N HIS A 35 5.58 -6.78 4.57
CA HIS A 35 4.81 -5.62 5.05
C HIS A 35 4.17 -5.92 6.41
N TRP A 36 4.96 -6.37 7.37
CA TRP A 36 4.49 -6.58 8.73
C TRP A 36 4.27 -5.21 9.34
N VAL A 37 3.03 -4.97 9.73
CA VAL A 37 2.75 -3.97 10.75
C VAL A 37 3.34 -4.53 12.03
N ASP A 38 4.23 -3.77 12.68
CA ASP A 38 4.80 -4.15 13.96
C ASP A 38 3.67 -4.40 14.98
N ASP A 39 3.81 -5.42 15.83
CA ASP A 39 2.85 -5.69 16.90
C ASP A 39 2.68 -4.46 17.80
N GLU A 40 3.72 -3.64 17.98
CA GLU A 40 3.62 -2.35 18.67
C GLU A 40 2.65 -1.38 17.97
N GLU A 41 2.72 -1.28 16.64
CA GLU A 41 1.82 -0.41 15.88
C GLU A 41 0.38 -0.95 15.91
N VAL A 42 0.19 -2.27 15.86
CA VAL A 42 -1.14 -2.88 16.02
C VAL A 42 -1.74 -2.54 17.38
N MET A 43 -0.97 -2.68 18.46
CA MET A 43 -1.42 -2.39 19.82
C MET A 43 -1.71 -0.90 20.00
N LYS A 44 -0.86 -0.02 19.49
CA LYS A 44 -1.08 1.42 19.52
C LYS A 44 -2.36 1.83 18.80
N ARG A 45 -2.59 1.32 17.59
CA ARG A 45 -3.82 1.63 16.81
C ARG A 45 -5.08 1.13 17.51
N ARG A 46 -4.98 0.02 18.22
CA ARG A 46 -6.07 -0.49 19.05
C ARG A 46 -6.36 0.44 20.23
N GLU A 47 -5.33 0.91 20.94
CA GLU A 47 -5.51 1.87 22.05
C GLU A 47 -6.09 3.21 21.58
N GLU A 48 -5.64 3.72 20.44
CA GLU A 48 -6.19 4.94 19.83
C GLU A 48 -7.69 4.78 19.50
N LEU A 49 -8.10 3.59 19.03
CA LEU A 49 -9.49 3.29 18.72
C LEU A 49 -10.33 3.13 20.01
N ASP A 50 -9.83 2.37 20.99
CA ASP A 50 -10.53 2.11 22.25
C ASP A 50 -10.67 3.38 23.11
N SER A 51 -9.71 4.29 23.02
CA SER A 51 -9.75 5.60 23.70
C SER A 51 -10.63 6.64 22.99
N GLY A 52 -11.04 6.38 21.74
CA GLY A 52 -11.76 7.35 20.89
C GLY A 52 -10.89 8.48 20.36
N ALA A 53 -9.55 8.35 20.43
CA ALA A 53 -8.62 9.29 19.79
C ALA A 53 -8.72 9.25 18.26
N VAL A 54 -9.15 8.11 17.72
CA VAL A 54 -9.49 7.93 16.30
C VAL A 54 -10.84 7.24 16.15
N GLU A 55 -11.54 7.50 15.05
CA GLU A 55 -12.76 6.79 14.67
C GLU A 55 -12.46 5.69 13.65
N GLY A 56 -13.01 4.50 13.90
CA GLY A 56 -12.95 3.40 12.93
C GLY A 56 -13.82 3.70 11.72
N ILE A 57 -13.33 3.37 10.53
CA ILE A 57 -14.11 3.47 9.29
C ILE A 57 -14.82 2.14 8.97
N SER A 58 -15.94 2.23 8.25
CA SER A 58 -16.62 1.01 7.77
C SER A 58 -15.74 0.27 6.75
N ARG A 59 -16.00 -1.03 6.58
CA ARG A 59 -15.30 -1.83 5.57
C ARG A 59 -15.51 -1.30 4.14
N GLU A 60 -16.70 -0.78 3.85
CA GLU A 60 -17.00 -0.14 2.56
C GLU A 60 -16.19 1.13 2.35
N GLU A 61 -16.07 1.98 3.39
CA GLU A 61 -15.23 3.17 3.36
C GLU A 61 -13.75 2.81 3.19
N PHE A 62 -13.27 1.79 3.91
CA PHE A 62 -11.89 1.28 3.76
C PHE A 62 -11.62 0.79 2.33
N ASN A 63 -12.54 0.00 1.76
CA ASN A 63 -12.41 -0.48 0.39
C ASN A 63 -12.41 0.69 -0.62
N ARG A 64 -13.24 1.71 -0.41
CA ARG A 64 -13.26 2.92 -1.22
C ARG A 64 -11.92 3.65 -1.21
N GLN A 65 -11.39 3.91 -0.02
CA GLN A 65 -10.09 4.59 0.14
C GLN A 65 -8.92 3.79 -0.45
N CYS A 66 -9.03 2.45 -0.47
CA CYS A 66 -8.07 1.55 -1.07
C CYS A 66 -8.30 1.31 -2.59
N GLY A 67 -9.27 1.96 -3.23
CA GLY A 67 -9.59 1.77 -4.64
C GLY A 67 -10.16 0.39 -4.99
N ARG A 68 -10.73 -0.32 -4.01
CA ARG A 68 -11.30 -1.68 -4.11
C ARG A 68 -12.83 -1.68 -4.27
N GLU A 69 -13.38 -0.63 -4.88
CA GLU A 69 -14.82 -0.38 -4.95
C GLU A 69 -15.61 -1.41 -5.79
N ASN A 70 -14.94 -2.25 -6.58
CA ASN A 70 -15.56 -3.18 -7.54
C ASN A 70 -14.97 -4.62 -7.48
N GLY A 71 -14.48 -5.07 -6.31
CA GLY A 71 -13.90 -6.40 -6.12
C GLY A 71 -14.84 -7.40 -5.45
#